data_AF-A0A8T4TYL8-F1
#
_entry.id   AF-A0A8T4TYL8-F1
#
_cell.length_a   1.000
_cell.length_b   1.000
_cell.length_c   1.000
_cell.angle_alpha   90.00
_cell.angle_beta   90.00
_cell.angle_gamma   90.00
#
_symmetry.space_group_name_H-M   'P 1'
#
loop_
_entity.id
_entity.type
_entity.pdbx_description
1 polymer ?
#
loop_
_entity_poly.entity_id
_entity_poly.type
_entity_poly.pdbx_seq_one_letter_code
_entity_poly.pdbx_strand_id
1 'polypeptide(L)'
;MNFNINKLKKSKELALLLGMFIGDGCLSVSRNGEGYRIYPIRFFNTNKKLALLFGNLFSRLFNLEGKLTSVKRKDKAILWMFSKYSVELFKIINKDFEVPCGKKASVVRIPSFILEGDGELKKYFFVGLLITDGSRRKRGDILFHCASKKLMEDLSILIKDLWGFERQVKYYLQQG
;
A
#
# COMPACT_ATOMS: atom_id res chain seq x y z
N MET A 1 19.14 -6.19 10.55
CA MET A 1 18.18 -5.96 11.65
C MET A 1 17.28 -7.18 11.74
N ASN A 2 17.17 -7.83 12.89
CA ASN A 2 16.35 -9.04 12.97
C ASN A 2 14.88 -8.68 13.28
N PHE A 3 14.03 -8.68 12.26
CA PHE A 3 12.59 -8.45 12.43
C PHE A 3 11.88 -9.76 12.72
N ASN A 4 11.05 -9.81 13.76
CA ASN A 4 10.18 -10.95 14.00
C ASN A 4 8.99 -10.91 13.01
N ILE A 5 9.19 -11.45 11.81
CA ILE A 5 8.23 -11.43 10.70
C ILE A 5 6.89 -12.07 11.11
N ASN A 6 6.93 -13.19 11.84
CA ASN A 6 5.72 -13.89 12.28
C ASN A 6 4.88 -13.05 13.25
N LYS A 7 5.55 -12.32 14.16
CA LYS A 7 4.87 -11.37 15.05
C LYS A 7 4.29 -10.20 14.24
N LEU A 8 5.04 -9.67 13.27
CA LEU A 8 4.60 -8.55 12.43
C LEU A 8 3.40 -8.91 11.57
N LYS A 9 3.34 -10.12 10.99
CA LYS A 9 2.20 -10.60 10.18
C LYS A 9 0.88 -10.65 10.96
N LYS A 10 0.93 -10.73 12.30
CA LYS A 10 -0.24 -10.66 13.19
C LYS A 10 -0.58 -9.24 13.64
N SER A 11 0.16 -8.22 13.18
CA SER A 11 -0.04 -6.83 13.60
C SER A 11 -1.09 -6.12 12.76
N LYS A 12 -2.08 -5.53 13.44
CA LYS A 12 -3.08 -4.64 12.84
C LYS A 12 -2.44 -3.39 12.23
N GLU A 13 -1.38 -2.88 12.84
CA GLU A 13 -0.63 -1.75 12.30
C GLU A 13 0.08 -2.10 10.98
N LEU A 14 0.62 -3.32 10.88
CA LEU A 14 1.21 -3.78 9.62
C LEU A 14 0.13 -3.92 8.55
N ALA A 15 -1.02 -4.53 8.88
CA ALA A 15 -2.14 -4.65 7.95
C ALA A 15 -2.57 -3.28 7.41
N LEU A 16 -2.73 -2.29 8.30
CA LEU A 16 -3.03 -0.90 7.92
C LEU A 16 -1.95 -0.29 7.02
N LEU A 17 -0.67 -0.42 7.41
CA LEU A 17 0.45 0.08 6.62
C LEU A 17 0.47 -0.54 5.22
N LEU A 18 0.23 -1.85 5.09
CA LEU A 18 0.24 -2.55 3.81
C LEU A 18 -0.96 -2.19 2.94
N GLY A 19 -2.13 -1.98 3.52
CA GLY A 19 -3.29 -1.45 2.80
C GLY A 19 -2.98 -0.08 2.18
N MET A 20 -2.43 0.83 2.98
CA MET A 20 -1.98 2.14 2.49
C MET A 20 -0.89 1.98 1.42
N PHE A 21 0.08 1.10 1.66
CA PHE A 21 1.21 0.91 0.76
C PHE A 21 0.78 0.30 -0.57
N ILE A 22 -0.22 -0.57 -0.61
CA ILE A 22 -0.70 -1.16 -1.86
C ILE A 22 -1.31 -0.09 -2.75
N GLY A 23 -2.15 0.80 -2.19
CA GLY A 23 -2.74 1.90 -2.94
C GLY A 23 -1.71 2.91 -3.45
N ASP A 24 -1.02 3.59 -2.53
CA ASP A 24 -0.19 4.76 -2.84
C ASP A 24 1.33 4.56 -2.66
N GLY A 25 1.75 3.36 -2.27
CA GLY A 25 3.15 3.01 -2.10
C GLY A 25 3.88 2.68 -3.41
N CYS A 26 5.19 2.64 -3.38
CA CYS A 26 6.04 2.21 -4.49
C CYS A 26 7.31 1.53 -3.97
N LEU A 27 7.54 0.30 -4.44
CA LEU A 27 8.83 -0.38 -4.37
C LEU A 27 9.42 -0.37 -5.78
N SER A 28 10.60 0.22 -5.93
CA SER A 28 11.34 0.20 -7.19
C SER A 28 12.81 -0.07 -6.93
N VAL A 29 13.48 -0.73 -7.87
CA VAL A 29 14.94 -0.72 -7.93
C VAL A 29 15.35 0.36 -8.92
N SER A 30 16.21 1.27 -8.49
CA SER A 30 16.76 2.32 -9.37
C SER A 30 18.27 2.43 -9.17
N ARG A 31 18.94 3.28 -9.94
CA ARG A 31 20.35 3.64 -9.72
C ARG A 31 20.44 5.06 -9.15
N ASN A 32 21.44 5.34 -8.31
CA ASN A 32 21.78 6.71 -7.93
C ASN A 32 22.58 7.39 -9.05
N GLY A 33 22.98 8.65 -8.86
CA GLY A 33 23.77 9.42 -9.84
C GLY A 33 25.15 8.83 -10.16
N GLU A 34 25.64 7.93 -9.31
CA GLU A 34 26.93 7.23 -9.47
C GLU A 34 26.77 5.82 -10.06
N GLY A 35 25.53 5.42 -10.39
CA GLY A 35 25.23 4.11 -10.98
C GLY A 35 25.00 2.97 -9.97
N TYR A 36 25.15 3.20 -8.67
CA TYR A 36 24.87 2.19 -7.64
C TYR A 36 23.37 1.90 -7.53
N ARG A 37 23.01 0.63 -7.34
CA ARG A 37 21.63 0.21 -7.12
C ARG A 37 21.13 0.72 -5.77
N ILE A 38 19.96 1.35 -5.78
CA ILE A 38 19.24 1.80 -4.61
C ILE A 38 17.87 1.12 -4.54
N TYR A 39 17.41 0.93 -3.31
CA TYR A 39 16.19 0.18 -2.98
C TYR A 39 15.23 1.07 -2.19
N PRO A 40 14.65 2.09 -2.85
CA PRO A 40 13.69 2.98 -2.22
C PRO A 40 12.37 2.28 -1.89
N ILE A 41 11.90 2.54 -0.67
CA ILE A 41 10.53 2.32 -0.21
C ILE A 41 9.89 3.70 -0.14
N ARG A 42 8.88 3.95 -0.97
CA ARG A 42 8.24 5.27 -1.07
C ARG A 42 6.73 5.16 -0.88
N PHE A 43 6.15 6.21 -0.31
CA PHE A 43 4.71 6.39 -0.22
C PHE A 43 4.39 7.83 -0.59
N PHE A 44 3.42 8.02 -1.47
CA PHE A 44 3.09 9.32 -2.04
C PHE A 44 1.64 9.66 -1.76
N ASN A 45 1.34 10.87 -1.27
CA ASN A 45 -0.04 11.31 -1.14
C ASN A 45 -0.13 12.84 -1.19
N THR A 46 -1.22 13.38 -1.71
CA THR A 46 -1.46 14.84 -1.73
C THR A 46 -1.84 15.38 -0.35
N ASN A 47 -2.38 14.52 0.52
CA ASN A 47 -2.69 14.81 1.91
C ASN A 47 -1.47 14.54 2.81
N LYS A 48 -0.86 15.61 3.34
CA LYS A 48 0.28 15.53 4.28
C LYS A 48 0.01 14.62 5.48
N LYS A 49 -1.22 14.61 6.01
CA LYS A 49 -1.57 13.82 7.19
C LYS A 49 -1.47 12.32 6.91
N LEU A 50 -1.80 11.87 5.71
CA LEU A 50 -1.67 10.46 5.32
C LEU A 50 -0.20 10.06 5.16
N ALA A 51 0.62 10.93 4.57
CA ALA A 51 2.07 10.69 4.47
C ALA A 51 2.75 10.64 5.85
N LEU A 52 2.32 11.49 6.80
CA LEU A 52 2.78 11.45 8.20
C LEU A 52 2.29 10.18 8.92
N LEU A 53 1.03 9.81 8.78
CA LEU A 53 0.48 8.57 9.34
C LEU A 53 1.27 7.36 8.85
N PHE A 54 1.53 7.29 7.55
CA PHE A 54 2.34 6.25 6.95
C PHE A 54 3.75 6.19 7.57
N GLY A 55 4.44 7.34 7.66
CA GLY A 55 5.77 7.43 8.25
C GLY A 55 5.81 7.01 9.72
N ASN A 56 4.81 7.41 10.51
CA ASN A 56 4.70 7.04 11.93
C ASN A 56 4.46 5.54 12.12
N LEU A 57 3.55 4.94 11.35
CA LEU A 57 3.33 3.48 11.36
C LEU A 57 4.61 2.75 10.97
N PHE A 58 5.29 3.21 9.93
CA PHE A 58 6.55 2.63 9.47
C PHE A 58 7.62 2.69 10.56
N SER A 59 7.81 3.84 11.22
CA SER A 59 8.79 3.99 12.29
C SER A 59 8.46 3.06 13.47
N ARG A 60 7.19 2.98 13.92
CA ARG A 60 6.81 2.08 15.02
C ARG A 60 7.01 0.60 14.70
N LEU A 61 6.68 0.18 13.47
CA LEU A 61 6.78 -1.23 13.07
C LEU A 61 8.22 -1.70 12.88
N PHE A 62 9.08 -0.83 12.33
CA PHE A 62 10.43 -1.21 11.93
C PHE A 62 11.53 -0.57 12.78
N ASN A 63 11.19 0.28 13.74
CA ASN A 63 12.12 1.10 14.51
C ASN A 63 13.10 1.86 13.60
N LEU A 64 12.58 2.43 12.52
CA LEU A 64 13.36 3.07 11.47
C LEU A 64 12.70 4.36 10.98
N GLU A 65 13.42 5.45 11.11
CA GLU A 65 12.99 6.74 10.57
C GLU A 65 13.16 6.81 9.06
N GLY A 66 12.17 7.40 8.39
CA GLY A 66 12.22 7.75 6.97
C GLY A 66 12.19 9.27 6.77
N LYS A 67 12.46 9.70 5.54
CA LYS A 67 12.47 11.12 5.18
C LYS A 67 11.12 11.49 4.57
N LEU A 68 10.46 12.49 5.16
CA LEU A 68 9.30 13.15 4.58
C LEU A 68 9.75 14.38 3.77
N THR A 69 9.31 14.46 2.52
CA THR A 69 9.59 15.57 1.59
C THR A 69 8.33 15.96 0.84
N SER A 70 8.35 17.09 0.15
CA SER A 70 7.29 17.53 -0.75
C SER A 70 7.85 17.91 -2.10
N VAL A 71 7.12 17.61 -3.16
CA VAL A 71 7.41 18.06 -4.53
C VAL A 71 6.19 18.76 -5.11
N LYS A 72 6.40 19.86 -5.84
CA LYS A 72 5.34 20.52 -6.60
C LYS A 72 5.16 19.78 -7.92
N ARG A 73 3.94 19.34 -8.20
CA ARG A 73 3.56 18.72 -9.48
C ARG A 73 3.31 19.80 -10.55
N LYS A 74 3.23 19.39 -11.82
CA LYS A 74 2.95 20.29 -12.96
C LYS A 74 1.63 21.05 -12.81
N ASP A 75 0.64 20.42 -12.19
CA ASP A 75 -0.67 20.99 -11.85
C ASP A 75 -0.65 21.90 -10.60
N LYS A 76 0.54 22.25 -10.10
CA LYS A 76 0.79 23.00 -8.86
C LYS A 76 0.33 22.29 -7.57
N ALA A 77 -0.20 21.08 -7.65
CA ALA A 77 -0.53 20.31 -6.46
C ALA A 77 0.74 19.90 -5.72
N ILE A 78 0.71 19.97 -4.38
CA ILE A 78 1.80 19.47 -3.54
C ILE A 78 1.62 17.97 -3.37
N LEU A 79 2.66 17.21 -3.69
CA LEU A 79 2.73 15.78 -3.41
C LEU A 79 3.72 15.56 -2.26
N TRP A 80 3.23 14.99 -1.16
CA TRP A 80 4.06 14.59 -0.03
C TRP A 80 4.59 13.18 -0.27
N MET A 81 5.89 13.00 -0.03
CA MET A 81 6.58 11.73 -0.20
C MET A 81 7.28 11.34 1.09
N PHE A 82 6.89 10.20 1.65
CA PHE A 82 7.72 9.46 2.59
C PHE A 82 8.71 8.59 1.81
N SER A 83 9.96 8.53 2.26
CA SER A 83 11.00 7.71 1.63
C SER A 83 11.96 7.08 2.64
N LYS A 84 12.26 5.79 2.46
CA LYS A 84 13.33 5.06 3.17
C LYS A 84 14.14 4.24 2.18
N TYR A 85 15.46 4.23 2.36
CA TYR A 85 16.37 3.38 1.60
C TYR A 85 16.88 2.27 2.53
N SER A 86 16.58 1.01 2.19
CA SER A 86 17.07 -0.15 2.94
C SER A 86 16.91 -1.41 2.09
N VAL A 87 18.01 -2.08 1.77
CA VAL A 87 17.99 -3.32 0.99
C VAL A 87 17.26 -4.43 1.74
N GLU A 88 17.53 -4.56 3.04
CA GLU A 88 16.95 -5.58 3.91
C GLU A 88 15.43 -5.42 4.02
N LEU A 89 14.98 -4.21 4.37
CA LEU A 89 13.56 -3.95 4.53
C LEU A 89 12.80 -3.99 3.19
N PHE A 90 13.45 -3.57 2.10
CA PHE A 90 12.89 -3.73 0.77
C PHE A 90 12.62 -5.20 0.45
N LYS A 91 13.58 -6.10 0.74
CA LYS A 91 13.41 -7.53 0.54
C LYS A 91 12.28 -8.08 1.41
N ILE A 92 12.18 -7.66 2.66
CA ILE A 92 11.11 -8.08 3.57
C ILE A 92 9.74 -7.65 3.03
N ILE A 93 9.56 -6.38 2.69
CA ILE A 93 8.28 -5.88 2.16
C ILE A 93 7.94 -6.60 0.85
N ASN A 94 8.93 -6.91 0.01
CA ASN A 94 8.70 -7.58 -1.26
C ASN A 94 8.42 -9.09 -1.16
N LYS A 95 9.17 -9.81 -0.32
CA LYS A 95 9.15 -11.27 -0.25
C LYS A 95 8.29 -11.77 0.88
N ASP A 96 8.46 -11.22 2.08
CA ASP A 96 7.75 -11.68 3.27
C ASP A 96 6.35 -11.06 3.38
N PHE A 97 6.18 -9.81 2.93
CA PHE A 97 4.88 -9.12 2.90
C PHE A 97 4.25 -9.03 1.51
N GLU A 98 4.85 -9.70 0.52
CA GLU A 98 4.26 -9.95 -0.80
C GLU A 98 3.89 -8.69 -1.61
N VAL A 99 4.51 -7.54 -1.31
CA VAL A 99 4.28 -6.32 -2.10
C VAL A 99 5.19 -6.35 -3.34
N PRO A 100 4.65 -6.35 -4.57
CA PRO A 100 5.48 -6.45 -5.76
C PRO A 100 6.36 -5.20 -5.96
N CYS A 101 7.57 -5.44 -6.47
CA CYS A 101 8.46 -4.40 -6.98
C CYS A 101 8.09 -4.04 -8.44
N GLY A 102 8.16 -2.76 -8.78
CA GLY A 102 8.01 -2.27 -10.15
C GLY A 102 6.58 -1.84 -10.49
N LYS A 103 6.17 -2.01 -11.76
CA LYS A 103 4.83 -1.62 -12.23
C LYS A 103 3.76 -2.51 -11.59
N LYS A 104 3.13 -1.99 -10.53
CA LYS A 104 2.10 -2.69 -9.75
C LYS A 104 0.84 -3.06 -10.54
N ALA A 105 0.50 -2.26 -11.55
CA ALA A 105 -0.81 -2.26 -12.20
C ALA A 105 -1.31 -3.63 -12.69
N SER A 106 -0.43 -4.59 -13.01
CA SER A 106 -0.85 -5.92 -13.50
C SER A 106 -0.65 -7.07 -12.50
N VAL A 107 0.05 -6.82 -11.39
CA VAL A 107 0.57 -7.89 -10.51
C VAL A 107 0.22 -7.74 -9.05
N VAL A 108 -0.18 -6.53 -8.60
CA VAL A 108 -0.48 -6.31 -7.19
C VAL A 108 -1.70 -7.11 -6.74
N ARG A 109 -1.54 -7.75 -5.58
CA ARG A 109 -2.50 -8.60 -4.86
C ARG A 109 -2.54 -8.20 -3.40
N ILE A 110 -3.60 -8.62 -2.71
CA ILE A 110 -3.63 -8.58 -1.24
C ILE A 110 -2.66 -9.67 -0.73
N PRO A 111 -1.80 -9.39 0.26
CA PRO A 111 -0.89 -10.41 0.80
C PRO A 111 -1.67 -11.61 1.33
N SER A 112 -1.18 -12.82 1.05
CA SER A 112 -1.85 -14.08 1.41
C SER A 112 -2.18 -14.17 2.90
N PHE A 113 -1.23 -13.79 3.76
CA PHE A 113 -1.41 -13.80 5.21
C PHE A 113 -2.49 -12.81 5.72
N ILE A 114 -2.88 -11.82 4.92
CA ILE A 114 -4.03 -10.95 5.23
C ILE A 114 -5.34 -11.65 4.82
N LEU A 115 -5.39 -12.29 3.64
CA LEU A 115 -6.56 -13.03 3.18
C LEU A 115 -6.85 -14.26 4.06
N GLU A 116 -5.81 -14.92 4.56
CA GLU A 116 -5.90 -16.06 5.49
C GLU A 116 -5.99 -15.60 6.95
N GLY A 117 -5.78 -14.31 7.21
CA GLY A 117 -5.77 -13.73 8.55
C GLY A 117 -7.16 -13.61 9.17
N ASP A 118 -7.18 -13.21 10.44
CA ASP A 118 -8.43 -12.95 11.15
C ASP A 118 -9.17 -11.71 10.60
N GLY A 119 -10.43 -11.56 11.04
CA GLY A 119 -11.29 -10.45 10.59
C GLY A 119 -10.72 -9.07 10.95
N GLU A 120 -9.90 -8.96 11.99
CA GLU A 120 -9.28 -7.69 12.37
C GLU A 120 -8.14 -7.32 11.41
N LEU A 121 -7.26 -8.25 11.04
CA LEU A 121 -6.23 -8.01 10.03
C LEU A 121 -6.85 -7.58 8.70
N LYS A 122 -7.87 -8.32 8.25
CA LYS A 122 -8.62 -8.01 7.03
C LYS A 122 -9.21 -6.60 7.08
N LYS A 123 -9.84 -6.24 8.19
CA LYS A 123 -10.46 -4.93 8.40
C LYS A 123 -9.44 -3.79 8.39
N TYR A 124 -8.32 -3.93 9.10
CA TYR A 124 -7.29 -2.89 9.12
C TYR A 124 -6.60 -2.72 7.76
N PHE A 125 -6.38 -3.82 7.04
CA PHE A 125 -5.91 -3.77 5.66
C PHE A 125 -6.91 -3.02 4.76
N PHE A 126 -8.19 -3.38 4.82
CA PHE A 126 -9.25 -2.72 4.05
C PHE A 126 -9.30 -1.22 4.36
N VAL A 127 -9.21 -0.82 5.64
CA VAL A 127 -9.17 0.59 6.04
C VAL A 127 -7.96 1.29 5.43
N GLY A 128 -6.78 0.66 5.45
CA GLY A 128 -5.57 1.22 4.84
C GLY A 128 -5.72 1.46 3.34
N LEU A 129 -6.35 0.53 2.62
CA LEU A 129 -6.62 0.69 1.20
C LEU A 129 -7.72 1.73 0.94
N LEU A 130 -8.75 1.77 1.80
CA LEU A 130 -9.87 2.71 1.70
C LEU A 130 -9.40 4.16 1.85
N ILE A 131 -8.47 4.44 2.77
CA ILE A 131 -7.99 5.82 2.99
C ILE A 131 -7.08 6.35 1.87
N THR A 132 -6.52 5.47 1.01
CA THR A 132 -5.70 5.89 -0.13
C THR A 132 -6.49 5.87 -1.44
N ASP A 133 -7.13 4.74 -1.75
CA ASP A 133 -7.73 4.49 -3.07
C ASP A 133 -9.26 4.51 -3.04
N GLY A 134 -9.85 4.54 -1.84
CA GLY A 134 -11.29 4.60 -1.65
C GLY A 134 -11.84 5.99 -1.92
N SER A 135 -12.92 6.05 -2.71
CA SER A 135 -13.66 7.28 -2.96
C SER A 135 -15.12 7.10 -2.54
N ARG A 136 -15.65 8.07 -1.79
CA ARG A 136 -17.07 8.10 -1.41
C ARG A 136 -17.87 8.89 -2.44
N ARG A 137 -18.88 8.26 -3.04
CA ARG A 137 -19.84 8.90 -3.95
C ARG A 137 -20.90 9.68 -3.18
N LYS A 138 -21.57 10.62 -3.86
CA LYS A 138 -22.65 11.44 -3.27
C LYS A 138 -23.77 10.62 -2.61
N ARG A 139 -24.09 9.44 -3.16
CA ARG A 139 -25.12 8.52 -2.64
C ARG A 139 -24.67 7.68 -1.43
N GLY A 140 -23.42 7.82 -1.00
CA GLY A 140 -22.85 7.07 0.11
C GLY A 140 -22.04 5.83 -0.30
N ASP A 141 -22.08 5.43 -1.57
CA ASP A 141 -21.32 4.28 -2.06
C ASP A 141 -19.81 4.51 -1.97
N ILE A 142 -19.07 3.45 -1.67
CA ILE A 142 -17.60 3.42 -1.74
C ILE A 142 -17.21 2.83 -3.10
N LEU A 143 -16.31 3.52 -3.79
CA LEU A 143 -15.74 3.09 -5.06
C LEU A 143 -14.23 2.98 -4.92
N PHE A 144 -13.69 1.84 -5.33
CA PHE A 144 -12.27 1.64 -5.60
C PHE A 144 -12.05 1.64 -7.11
N HIS A 145 -11.01 2.34 -7.56
CA HIS A 145 -10.59 2.35 -8.95
C HIS A 145 -9.13 1.93 -9.04
N CYS A 146 -8.88 0.72 -9.54
CA CYS A 146 -7.54 0.16 -9.65
C CYS A 146 -7.30 -0.44 -11.03
N ALA A 147 -6.08 -0.28 -11.55
CA ALA A 147 -5.66 -0.92 -12.80
C ALA A 147 -5.45 -2.45 -12.63
N SER A 148 -5.21 -2.93 -11.40
CA SER A 148 -4.98 -4.34 -11.13
C SER A 148 -6.28 -5.11 -10.96
N LYS A 149 -6.63 -5.87 -12.00
CA LYS A 149 -7.71 -6.87 -11.95
C LYS A 149 -7.54 -7.81 -10.75
N LYS A 150 -6.32 -8.27 -10.52
CA LYS A 150 -5.96 -9.18 -9.43
C LYS A 150 -6.28 -8.60 -8.05
N LEU A 151 -5.96 -7.33 -7.82
CA LEU A 151 -6.28 -6.66 -6.56
C LEU A 151 -7.79 -6.50 -6.37
N MET A 152 -8.53 -6.21 -7.44
CA MET A 152 -9.98 -6.08 -7.38
C MET A 152 -10.68 -7.42 -7.09
N GLU A 153 -10.17 -8.52 -7.63
CA GLU A 153 -10.63 -9.89 -7.30
C GLU A 153 -10.40 -10.19 -5.82
N ASP A 154 -9.17 -9.99 -5.33
CA ASP A 154 -8.82 -10.21 -3.94
C ASP A 154 -9.64 -9.31 -3.00
N LEU A 155 -9.91 -8.06 -3.39
CA LEU A 155 -10.74 -7.13 -2.64
C LEU A 155 -12.21 -7.58 -2.57
N SER A 156 -12.73 -8.18 -3.63
CA SER A 156 -14.09 -8.76 -3.62
C SER A 156 -14.18 -9.92 -2.62
N ILE A 157 -13.17 -10.80 -2.60
CA ILE A 157 -13.06 -11.89 -1.62
C ILE A 157 -12.98 -11.31 -0.19
N LEU A 158 -12.11 -10.33 0.03
CA LEU A 158 -11.96 -9.67 1.32
C LEU A 158 -13.28 -9.07 1.82
N ILE A 159 -14.04 -8.40 0.96
CA ILE A 159 -15.34 -7.80 1.29
C ILE A 159 -16.37 -8.87 1.63
N LYS A 160 -16.42 -9.96 0.85
CA LYS A 160 -17.31 -11.09 1.10
C LYS A 160 -17.03 -11.73 2.46
N ASP A 161 -15.77 -11.92 2.80
CA ASP A 161 -15.36 -12.47 4.09
C ASP A 161 -15.72 -11.55 5.26
N LEU A 162 -15.56 -10.23 5.09
CA LEU A 162 -15.79 -9.26 6.16
C LEU A 162 -17.27 -8.96 6.42
N TRP A 163 -18.09 -8.91 5.36
CA TRP A 163 -19.46 -8.42 5.44
C TRP A 163 -20.52 -9.35 4.82
N GLY A 164 -20.12 -10.50 4.28
CA GLY A 164 -21.05 -11.51 3.77
C GLY A 164 -21.75 -11.17 2.45
N PHE A 165 -21.39 -10.07 1.79
CA PHE A 165 -21.95 -9.71 0.48
C PHE A 165 -20.89 -9.67 -0.61
N GLU A 166 -21.30 -10.04 -1.81
CA GLU A 166 -20.44 -10.04 -2.98
C GLU A 166 -20.69 -8.80 -3.85
N ARG A 167 -19.62 -8.20 -4.37
CA ARG A 167 -19.71 -7.08 -5.31
C ARG A 167 -19.08 -7.48 -6.63
N GLN A 168 -19.83 -7.30 -7.71
CA GLN A 168 -19.29 -7.51 -9.04
C GLN A 168 -18.23 -6.46 -9.36
N VAL A 169 -17.04 -6.92 -9.71
CA VAL A 169 -15.97 -6.07 -10.26
C VAL A 169 -16.35 -5.70 -11.69
N LYS A 170 -16.40 -4.40 -11.96
CA LYS A 170 -16.69 -3.87 -13.31
C LYS A 170 -15.38 -3.47 -13.99
N TYR A 171 -15.24 -3.84 -15.25
CA TYR A 171 -14.07 -3.52 -16.07
C TYR A 171 -14.44 -2.49 -17.13
N TYR A 172 -13.55 -1.55 -17.36
CA TYR A 172 -13.72 -0.51 -18.38
C TYR A 172 -12.42 -0.38 -19.17
N LEU A 173 -12.53 -0.20 -20.49
CA LEU A 173 -11.38 0.19 -21.32
C LEU A 173 -11.21 1.70 -21.16
N GLN A 174 -10.08 2.12 -20.60
CA GLN A 174 -9.72 3.53 -20.57
C GLN A 174 -9.21 3.91 -21.96
N GLN A 175 -10.01 4.65 -22.74
CA GLN A 175 -9.53 5.28 -23.97
C GLN A 175 -8.56 6.39 -23.56
N GLY A 176 -7.30 6.25 -23.99
CA GLY A 176 -6.20 7.16 -23.67
C GLY A 176 -6.21 8.44 -24.50
#